data_AF-A0AAU3N3Q2-F1
#
_entry.id   AF-A0AAU3N3Q2-F1
#
_cell.length_a   1.000
_cell.length_b   1.000
_cell.length_c   1.000
_cell.angle_alpha   90.00
_cell.angle_beta   90.00
_cell.angle_gamma   90.00
#
_symmetry.space_group_name_H-M   'P 1'
#
loop_
_entity.id
_entity.type
_entity.pdbx_description
1 polymer ?
#
loop_
_entity_poly.entity_id
_entity_poly.type
_entity_poly.pdbx_seq_one_letter_code
_entity_poly.pdbx_strand_id
1 'polypeptide(L)'
;MWQTTLTTVSLTIAIVSLSLGVTKAAAARRQPGPALKLTASVLLFAGVIFLLATPPIYRWFGSTAHSSNLPALAIDTFTLVCVGHAHYMTLLWHPQRHTPEARRQAVRAWRPFYLAAIALMLILYAIADLPGAAAPLHFAPHYARVPAVTALKIVYFTALIGAIVATMVLCRQVALPDRPDLAHDVRRCVLWFALAVGLDLATAAFTLGSMASVLIRGDHALDVLADASWVATILSGIAANQSLGRMVLATTRSDRLDCRRLKPLWTLVTADAPHLFIPTVWWRDSRIRLDRMMLETLDGARSVQPAASPGRASASPVAVPRFGFFTSRYKSH
;
A
#
# COMPACT_ATOMS: atom_id res chain seq x y z
N MET A 1 -19.10 -7.79 27.50
CA MET A 1 -17.65 -7.49 27.58
C MET A 1 -16.95 -7.62 26.23
N TRP A 2 -17.07 -8.74 25.52
CA TRP A 2 -16.45 -8.97 24.20
C TRP A 2 -16.70 -7.86 23.17
N GLN A 3 -17.96 -7.47 22.96
CA GLN A 3 -18.33 -6.40 22.02
C GLN A 3 -17.69 -5.05 22.35
N THR A 4 -17.58 -4.71 23.64
CA THR A 4 -16.93 -3.48 24.12
C THR A 4 -15.44 -3.53 23.78
N THR A 5 -14.76 -4.65 24.03
CA THR A 5 -13.35 -4.83 23.68
C THR A 5 -13.11 -4.70 22.18
N LEU A 6 -13.91 -5.40 21.35
CA LEU A 6 -13.81 -5.32 19.89
C LEU A 6 -14.04 -3.89 19.38
N THR A 7 -15.02 -3.18 19.97
CA THR A 7 -15.32 -1.79 19.63
C THR A 7 -14.13 -0.88 19.94
N THR A 8 -13.60 -0.96 21.16
CA THR A 8 -12.46 -0.14 21.59
C THR A 8 -11.22 -0.40 20.74
N VAL A 9 -10.90 -1.67 20.46
CA VAL A 9 -9.75 -2.04 19.64
C VAL A 9 -9.92 -1.56 18.20
N SER A 10 -11.08 -1.82 17.58
CA SER A 10 -11.35 -1.40 16.20
C SER A 10 -11.33 0.12 16.06
N LEU A 11 -11.88 0.85 17.04
CA LEU A 11 -11.87 2.31 17.04
C LEU A 11 -10.46 2.87 17.22
N THR A 12 -9.64 2.25 18.07
CA THR A 12 -8.23 2.63 18.23
C THR A 12 -7.46 2.43 16.92
N ILE A 13 -7.62 1.29 16.26
CA ILE A 13 -6.99 1.01 14.96
C ILE A 13 -7.49 2.01 13.91
N ALA A 14 -8.80 2.29 13.87
CA ALA A 14 -9.38 3.27 12.96
C ALA A 14 -8.76 4.66 13.14
N ILE A 15 -8.67 5.17 14.38
CA ILE A 15 -8.08 6.48 14.68
C ILE A 15 -6.62 6.52 14.22
N VAL A 16 -5.83 5.49 14.55
CA VAL A 16 -4.41 5.43 14.18
C VAL A 16 -4.26 5.39 12.66
N SER A 17 -4.98 4.51 11.96
CA SER A 17 -4.93 4.37 10.51
C SER A 17 -5.41 5.63 9.79
N LEU A 18 -6.50 6.26 10.23
CA LEU A 18 -6.99 7.52 9.65
C LEU A 18 -5.99 8.66 9.88
N SER A 19 -5.44 8.80 11.08
CA SER A 19 -4.47 9.85 11.40
C SER A 19 -3.20 9.72 10.57
N LEU A 20 -2.66 8.50 10.45
CA LEU A 20 -1.53 8.21 9.57
C LEU A 20 -1.89 8.45 8.10
N GLY A 21 -3.06 8.00 7.66
CA GLY A 21 -3.58 8.17 6.31
C GLY A 21 -3.71 9.64 5.90
N VAL A 22 -4.29 10.48 6.77
CA VAL A 22 -4.43 11.94 6.55
C VAL A 22 -3.05 12.61 6.52
N THR A 23 -2.18 12.28 7.46
CA THR A 23 -0.79 12.80 7.48
C THR A 23 -0.06 12.47 6.18
N LYS A 24 -0.25 11.23 5.68
CA LYS A 24 0.34 10.76 4.43
C LYS A 24 -0.30 11.38 3.19
N ALA A 25 -1.61 11.58 3.19
CA ALA A 25 -2.31 12.28 2.11
C ALA A 25 -1.85 13.74 2.03
N ALA A 26 -1.68 14.41 3.17
CA ALA A 26 -1.13 15.77 3.22
C ALA A 26 0.32 15.82 2.70
N ALA A 27 1.15 14.84 3.06
CA ALA A 27 2.50 14.72 2.50
C ALA A 27 2.47 14.43 0.98
N ALA A 28 1.55 13.58 0.51
CA ALA A 28 1.38 13.24 -0.90
C ALA A 28 0.90 14.40 -1.77
N ARG A 29 0.23 15.39 -1.18
CA ARG A 29 -0.11 16.65 -1.87
C ARG A 29 1.13 17.52 -2.11
N ARG A 30 2.14 17.44 -1.24
CA ARG A 30 3.39 18.20 -1.37
C ARG A 30 4.40 17.49 -2.27
N GLN A 31 4.41 16.16 -2.24
CA GLN A 31 5.27 15.31 -3.05
C GLN A 31 4.42 14.26 -3.78
N PRO A 32 4.13 14.42 -5.08
CA PRO A 32 3.18 13.58 -5.80
C PRO A 32 3.72 12.18 -6.17
N GLY A 33 4.39 11.50 -5.24
CA GLY A 33 4.86 10.13 -5.41
C GLY A 33 3.71 9.11 -5.39
N PRO A 34 3.62 8.17 -6.36
CA PRO A 34 2.51 7.21 -6.42
C PRO A 34 2.48 6.27 -5.21
N ALA A 35 3.65 5.86 -4.69
CA ALA A 35 3.72 5.02 -3.48
C ALA A 35 3.11 5.71 -2.27
N LEU A 36 3.38 7.01 -2.08
CA LEU A 36 2.87 7.76 -0.93
C LEU A 36 1.34 7.94 -1.01
N LYS A 37 0.81 8.20 -2.21
CA LYS A 37 -0.64 8.27 -2.46
C LYS A 37 -1.33 6.95 -2.17
N LEU A 38 -0.74 5.83 -2.59
CA LEU A 38 -1.29 4.50 -2.34
C LEU A 38 -1.22 4.12 -0.87
N THR A 39 -0.09 4.34 -0.20
CA THR A 39 0.02 4.11 1.25
C THR A 39 -1.00 4.94 2.02
N ALA A 40 -1.17 6.22 1.68
CA ALA A 40 -2.20 7.06 2.27
C ALA A 40 -3.61 6.48 2.03
N SER A 41 -3.89 6.05 0.81
CA SER A 41 -5.19 5.49 0.45
C SER A 41 -5.48 4.17 1.18
N VAL A 42 -4.51 3.25 1.25
CA VAL A 42 -4.62 1.98 2.01
C VAL A 42 -4.93 2.28 3.48
N LEU A 43 -4.21 3.21 4.11
CA LEU A 43 -4.44 3.59 5.51
C LEU A 43 -5.81 4.23 5.74
N LEU A 44 -6.26 5.08 4.81
CA LEU A 44 -7.58 5.70 4.88
C LEU A 44 -8.69 4.64 4.75
N PHE A 45 -8.62 3.75 3.76
CA PHE A 45 -9.60 2.68 3.60
C PHE A 45 -9.58 1.71 4.76
N ALA A 46 -8.41 1.28 5.25
CA ALA A 46 -8.28 0.47 6.45
C ALA A 46 -8.96 1.15 7.65
N GLY A 47 -8.69 2.44 7.85
CA GLY A 47 -9.32 3.24 8.90
C GLY A 47 -10.85 3.29 8.79
N VAL A 48 -11.38 3.48 7.58
CA VAL A 48 -12.84 3.47 7.32
C VAL A 48 -13.43 2.09 7.56
N ILE A 49 -12.77 1.00 7.15
CA ILE A 49 -13.21 -0.38 7.39
C ILE A 49 -13.34 -0.65 8.89
N PHE A 50 -12.30 -0.36 9.67
CA PHE A 50 -12.33 -0.57 11.13
C PHE A 50 -13.34 0.35 11.82
N LEU A 51 -13.55 1.56 11.32
CA LEU A 51 -14.58 2.46 11.84
C LEU A 51 -15.98 1.91 11.59
N LEU A 52 -16.27 1.48 10.35
CA LEU A 52 -17.57 0.88 9.98
C LEU A 52 -17.82 -0.46 10.67
N ALA A 53 -16.76 -1.21 11.00
CA ALA A 53 -16.86 -2.46 11.76
C ALA A 53 -17.30 -2.26 13.22
N THR A 54 -17.25 -1.02 13.75
CA THR A 54 -17.72 -0.76 15.12
C THR A 54 -19.26 -0.83 15.18
N PRO A 55 -19.86 -1.60 16.10
CA PRO A 55 -21.31 -1.75 16.16
C PRO A 55 -22.12 -0.43 16.22
N PRO A 56 -21.71 0.61 16.96
CA PRO A 56 -22.43 1.88 16.98
C PRO A 56 -22.42 2.57 15.61
N ILE A 57 -21.27 2.65 14.95
CA ILE A 57 -21.13 3.30 13.64
C ILE A 57 -21.82 2.47 12.55
N TYR A 58 -21.70 1.15 12.61
CA TYR A 58 -22.39 0.23 11.71
C TYR A 58 -23.91 0.49 11.74
N ARG A 59 -24.51 0.52 12.93
CA ARG A 59 -25.95 0.76 13.09
C ARG A 59 -26.36 2.17 12.65
N TRP A 60 -25.56 3.18 12.99
CA TRP A 60 -25.81 4.57 12.57
C TRP A 60 -25.73 4.75 11.04
N PHE A 61 -24.75 4.11 10.39
CA PHE A 61 -24.63 4.15 8.94
C PHE A 61 -25.80 3.40 8.27
N GLY A 62 -26.21 2.28 8.85
CA GLY A 62 -27.37 1.52 8.36
C GLY A 62 -28.69 2.28 8.51
N SER A 63 -28.90 3.00 9.62
CA SER A 63 -30.12 3.79 9.84
C SER A 63 -30.19 5.01 8.92
N THR A 64 -29.07 5.71 8.73
CA THR A 64 -29.00 6.88 7.83
C THR A 64 -29.21 6.50 6.36
N ALA A 65 -28.73 5.33 5.94
CA ALA A 65 -28.91 4.84 4.58
C ALA A 65 -30.22 4.07 4.36
N HIS A 66 -31.10 3.99 5.35
CA HIS A 66 -32.34 3.19 5.32
C HIS A 66 -32.12 1.70 4.97
N SER A 67 -30.93 1.18 5.27
CA SER A 67 -30.59 -0.22 5.07
C SER A 67 -29.65 -0.71 6.16
N SER A 68 -30.18 -1.54 7.06
CA SER A 68 -29.48 -2.09 8.23
C SER A 68 -28.20 -2.85 7.88
N ASN A 69 -28.11 -3.38 6.65
CA ASN A 69 -27.03 -4.25 6.20
C ASN A 69 -26.10 -3.60 5.17
N LEU A 70 -26.35 -2.36 4.75
CA LEU A 70 -25.48 -1.63 3.83
C LEU A 70 -24.02 -1.51 4.31
N PRO A 71 -23.73 -1.32 5.61
CA PRO A 71 -22.34 -1.20 6.04
C PRO A 71 -21.53 -2.49 5.81
N ALA A 72 -22.13 -3.69 5.78
CA ALA A 72 -21.41 -4.91 5.43
C ALA A 72 -20.90 -4.90 3.98
N LEU A 73 -21.73 -4.46 3.04
CA LEU A 73 -21.34 -4.27 1.64
C LEU A 73 -20.25 -3.20 1.49
N ALA A 74 -20.37 -2.10 2.25
CA ALA A 74 -19.38 -1.03 2.26
C ALA A 74 -18.02 -1.54 2.77
N ILE A 75 -18.01 -2.32 3.86
CA ILE A 75 -16.80 -2.96 4.41
C ILE A 75 -16.14 -3.87 3.37
N ASP A 76 -16.89 -4.78 2.74
CA ASP A 76 -16.35 -5.68 1.71
C ASP A 76 -15.77 -4.89 0.53
N THR A 77 -16.49 -3.87 0.06
CA THR A 77 -16.08 -3.01 -1.06
C THR A 77 -14.81 -2.24 -0.73
N PHE A 78 -14.76 -1.55 0.42
CA PHE A 78 -13.58 -0.83 0.85
C PHE A 78 -12.39 -1.76 1.10
N THR A 79 -12.64 -2.98 1.55
CA THR A 79 -11.60 -4.00 1.73
C THR A 79 -10.99 -4.39 0.37
N LEU A 80 -11.80 -4.66 -0.66
CA LEU A 80 -11.28 -4.92 -2.00
C LEU A 80 -10.50 -3.74 -2.59
N VAL A 81 -10.96 -2.50 -2.37
CA VAL A 81 -10.22 -1.31 -2.80
C VAL A 81 -8.90 -1.17 -2.04
N CYS A 82 -8.92 -1.39 -0.72
CA CYS A 82 -7.75 -1.36 0.15
C CYS A 82 -6.70 -2.39 -0.31
N VAL A 83 -7.11 -3.65 -0.48
CA VAL A 83 -6.24 -4.73 -0.94
C VAL A 83 -5.80 -4.52 -2.39
N GLY A 84 -6.64 -3.96 -3.25
CA GLY A 84 -6.26 -3.57 -4.62
C GLY A 84 -5.18 -2.50 -4.64
N HIS A 85 -5.26 -1.50 -3.75
CA HIS A 85 -4.19 -0.50 -3.59
C HIS A 85 -2.92 -1.10 -2.99
N ALA A 86 -3.05 -2.02 -2.04
CA ALA A 86 -1.92 -2.72 -1.45
C ALA A 86 -1.20 -3.61 -2.49
N HIS A 87 -1.97 -4.33 -3.32
CA HIS A 87 -1.46 -5.08 -4.46
C HIS A 87 -0.79 -4.15 -5.48
N TYR A 88 -1.38 -3.01 -5.80
CA TYR A 88 -0.73 -2.05 -6.70
C TYR A 88 0.55 -1.45 -6.11
N MET A 89 0.61 -1.29 -4.79
CA MET A 89 1.82 -0.86 -4.09
C MET A 89 2.94 -1.91 -4.21
N THR A 90 2.66 -3.21 -4.14
CA THR A 90 3.70 -4.24 -4.34
C THR A 90 4.24 -4.26 -5.77
N LEU A 91 3.40 -3.90 -6.76
CA LEU A 91 3.85 -3.70 -8.14
C LEU A 91 4.86 -2.55 -8.28
N LEU A 92 4.74 -1.50 -7.45
CA LEU A 92 5.71 -0.40 -7.43
C LEU A 92 7.07 -0.82 -6.86
N TRP A 93 7.08 -1.79 -5.96
CA TRP A 93 8.30 -2.31 -5.34
C TRP A 93 9.02 -3.33 -6.22
N HIS A 94 8.36 -3.83 -7.27
CA HIS A 94 8.93 -4.85 -8.12
C HIS A 94 10.00 -4.26 -9.07
N PRO A 95 11.26 -4.70 -8.99
CA PRO A 95 12.38 -4.09 -9.72
C PRO A 95 12.29 -4.28 -11.24
N GLN A 96 11.76 -5.42 -11.71
CA GLN A 96 11.59 -5.63 -13.16
C GLN A 96 10.43 -4.79 -13.76
N ARG A 97 9.66 -4.08 -12.94
CA ARG A 97 8.51 -3.24 -13.36
C ARG A 97 8.75 -1.76 -13.11
N HIS A 98 10.02 -1.33 -13.16
CA HIS A 98 10.37 0.09 -13.04
C HIS A 98 9.84 0.92 -14.22
N THR A 99 9.64 0.32 -15.40
CA THR A 99 9.10 1.05 -16.55
C THR A 99 7.63 1.43 -16.32
N PRO A 100 7.25 2.69 -16.62
CA PRO A 100 5.87 3.14 -16.44
C PRO A 100 4.88 2.35 -17.32
N GLU A 101 5.31 1.82 -18.47
CA GLU A 101 4.51 1.02 -19.40
C GLU A 101 4.12 -0.32 -18.77
N ALA A 102 5.08 -1.08 -18.26
CA ALA A 102 4.82 -2.39 -17.64
C ALA A 102 3.88 -2.25 -16.43
N ARG A 103 4.05 -1.18 -15.67
CA ARG A 103 3.16 -0.85 -14.54
C ARG A 103 1.74 -0.52 -15.00
N ARG A 104 1.58 0.30 -16.04
CA ARG A 104 0.26 0.63 -16.61
C ARG A 104 -0.43 -0.60 -17.16
N GLN A 105 0.31 -1.49 -17.81
CA GLN A 105 -0.24 -2.75 -18.33
C GLN A 105 -0.71 -3.67 -17.21
N ALA A 106 0.08 -3.82 -16.13
CA ALA A 106 -0.33 -4.59 -14.96
C ALA A 106 -1.60 -4.00 -14.32
N VAL A 107 -1.69 -2.68 -14.16
CA VAL A 107 -2.93 -2.03 -13.65
C VAL A 107 -4.12 -2.29 -14.56
N ARG A 108 -3.93 -2.14 -15.87
CA ARG A 108 -5.01 -2.39 -16.85
C ARG A 108 -5.49 -3.84 -16.81
N ALA A 109 -4.60 -4.80 -16.58
CA ALA A 109 -4.95 -6.21 -16.47
C ALA A 109 -5.79 -6.51 -15.21
N TRP A 110 -5.49 -5.87 -14.08
CA TRP A 110 -6.20 -6.12 -12.81
C TRP A 110 -7.42 -5.24 -12.57
N ARG A 111 -7.50 -4.06 -13.21
CA ARG A 111 -8.65 -3.16 -13.11
C ARG A 111 -10.00 -3.84 -13.40
N PRO A 112 -10.20 -4.60 -14.50
CA PRO A 112 -11.49 -5.23 -14.77
C PRO A 112 -11.86 -6.23 -13.70
N PHE A 113 -10.90 -6.96 -13.13
CA PHE A 113 -11.14 -7.92 -12.05
C PHE A 113 -11.76 -7.25 -10.81
N TYR A 114 -11.14 -6.18 -10.30
CA TYR A 114 -11.68 -5.47 -9.14
C TYR A 114 -13.01 -4.77 -9.44
N LEU A 115 -13.13 -4.12 -10.60
CA LEU A 115 -14.38 -3.44 -10.98
C LEU A 115 -15.53 -4.42 -11.17
N ALA A 116 -15.29 -5.57 -11.81
CA ALA A 116 -16.30 -6.61 -11.99
C ALA A 116 -16.73 -7.20 -10.65
N ALA A 117 -15.79 -7.49 -9.75
CA ALA A 117 -16.11 -7.98 -8.41
C ALA A 117 -16.98 -6.99 -7.63
N ILE A 118 -16.59 -5.71 -7.58
CA ILE A 118 -17.37 -4.66 -6.89
C ILE A 118 -18.75 -4.49 -7.53
N ALA A 119 -18.84 -4.40 -8.86
CA ALA A 119 -20.12 -4.27 -9.55
C ALA A 119 -21.04 -5.47 -9.27
N LEU A 120 -20.50 -6.69 -9.32
CA LEU A 120 -21.27 -7.91 -9.05
C LEU A 120 -21.74 -7.98 -7.60
N MET A 121 -20.89 -7.60 -6.62
CA MET A 121 -21.31 -7.50 -5.21
C MET A 121 -22.45 -6.48 -5.03
N LEU A 122 -22.37 -5.31 -5.68
CA LEU A 122 -23.43 -4.29 -5.62
C LEU A 122 -24.74 -4.80 -6.22
N ILE A 123 -24.69 -5.47 -7.37
CA ILE A 123 -25.87 -6.06 -8.02
C ILE A 123 -26.48 -7.14 -7.14
N LEU A 124 -25.67 -8.09 -6.65
CA LEU A 124 -26.12 -9.17 -5.77
C LEU A 124 -26.73 -8.64 -4.48
N TYR A 125 -26.17 -7.56 -3.93
CA TYR A 125 -26.73 -6.88 -2.77
C TYR A 125 -28.09 -6.23 -3.07
N ALA A 126 -28.21 -5.54 -4.22
CA ALA A 126 -29.44 -4.85 -4.60
C ALA A 126 -30.63 -5.81 -4.83
N ILE A 127 -30.36 -7.04 -5.26
CA ILE A 127 -31.39 -8.08 -5.43
C ILE A 127 -31.60 -8.95 -4.17
N ALA A 128 -30.74 -8.83 -3.16
CA ALA A 128 -30.85 -9.61 -1.94
C ALA A 128 -31.96 -9.04 -1.06
N ASP A 129 -33.01 -9.82 -0.83
CA ASP A 129 -33.98 -9.52 0.22
C ASP A 129 -33.35 -9.82 1.58
N LEU A 130 -33.10 -8.78 2.36
CA LEU A 130 -32.37 -8.82 3.62
C LEU A 130 -33.30 -8.45 4.78
N PRO A 131 -34.19 -9.37 5.21
CA PRO A 131 -35.08 -9.08 6.33
C PRO A 131 -34.30 -8.98 7.65
N GLY A 132 -34.79 -8.13 8.55
CA GLY A 132 -34.40 -8.14 9.96
C GLY A 132 -33.33 -7.13 10.39
N ALA A 133 -32.84 -7.35 11.60
CA ALA A 133 -31.93 -6.44 12.28
C ALA A 133 -30.48 -6.55 11.78
N ALA A 134 -29.73 -5.46 11.91
CA ALA A 134 -28.32 -5.40 11.56
C ALA A 134 -27.48 -6.44 12.32
N ALA A 135 -26.64 -7.19 11.59
CA ALA A 135 -25.70 -8.18 12.14
C ALA A 135 -24.22 -7.80 11.89
N PRO A 136 -23.67 -6.75 12.56
CA PRO A 136 -22.37 -6.13 12.24
C PRO A 136 -21.13 -7.05 12.24
N LEU A 137 -21.19 -8.21 12.89
CA LEU A 137 -20.07 -9.17 12.98
C LEU A 137 -20.39 -10.54 12.37
N HIS A 138 -21.68 -10.85 12.25
CA HIS A 138 -22.17 -12.16 11.84
C HIS A 138 -22.97 -12.09 10.53
N PHE A 139 -22.86 -11.00 9.77
CA PHE A 139 -23.62 -10.81 8.52
C PHE A 139 -23.51 -12.03 7.59
N ALA A 140 -22.30 -12.56 7.39
CA ALA A 140 -22.06 -13.69 6.51
C ALA A 140 -22.73 -15.00 6.98
N PRO A 141 -22.52 -15.50 8.22
CA PRO A 141 -23.23 -16.68 8.70
C PRO A 141 -24.73 -16.45 8.92
N HIS A 142 -25.15 -15.25 9.34
CA HIS A 142 -26.56 -14.94 9.60
C HIS A 142 -27.43 -15.00 8.33
N TYR A 143 -26.90 -14.51 7.21
CA TYR A 143 -27.58 -14.51 5.92
C TYR A 143 -27.07 -15.61 4.96
N ALA A 144 -26.36 -16.63 5.47
CA ALA A 144 -25.79 -17.70 4.64
C ALA A 144 -26.85 -18.48 3.83
N ARG A 145 -28.09 -18.56 4.33
CA ARG A 145 -29.19 -19.21 3.60
C ARG A 145 -29.82 -18.35 2.50
N VAL A 146 -29.47 -17.06 2.41
CA VAL A 146 -29.93 -16.18 1.33
C VAL A 146 -28.97 -16.34 0.14
N PRO A 147 -29.41 -16.93 -1.00
CA PRO A 147 -28.50 -17.28 -2.09
C PRO A 147 -27.72 -16.09 -2.66
N ALA A 148 -28.38 -14.93 -2.75
CA ALA A 148 -27.76 -13.69 -3.24
C ALA A 148 -26.61 -13.22 -2.32
N VAL A 149 -26.77 -13.33 -1.00
CA VAL A 149 -25.72 -12.97 -0.03
C VAL A 149 -24.56 -13.96 -0.07
N THR A 150 -24.86 -15.25 -0.19
CA THR A 150 -23.83 -16.29 -0.33
C THR A 150 -23.04 -16.11 -1.62
N ALA A 151 -23.71 -15.85 -2.74
CA ALA A 151 -23.04 -15.51 -4.00
C ALA A 151 -22.17 -14.25 -3.85
N LEU A 152 -22.68 -13.21 -3.18
CA LEU A 152 -21.93 -11.98 -2.90
C LEU A 152 -20.65 -12.27 -2.14
N LYS A 153 -20.73 -13.06 -1.06
CA LYS A 153 -19.56 -13.43 -0.25
C LYS A 153 -18.58 -14.32 -1.00
N ILE A 154 -19.06 -15.23 -1.86
CA ILE A 154 -18.19 -16.01 -2.75
C ILE A 154 -17.40 -15.08 -3.68
N VAL A 155 -18.08 -14.15 -4.34
CA VAL A 155 -17.43 -13.15 -5.23
C VAL A 155 -16.40 -12.33 -4.46
N TYR A 156 -16.77 -11.83 -3.28
CA TYR A 156 -15.87 -11.11 -2.40
C TYR A 156 -14.62 -11.92 -2.04
N PHE A 157 -14.78 -13.14 -1.52
CA PHE A 157 -13.66 -13.97 -1.08
C PHE A 157 -12.79 -14.44 -2.25
N THR A 158 -13.38 -14.77 -3.40
CA THR A 158 -12.59 -15.09 -4.61
C THR A 158 -11.75 -13.90 -5.04
N ALA A 159 -12.32 -12.69 -5.05
CA ALA A 159 -11.60 -11.47 -5.37
C ALA A 159 -10.46 -11.18 -4.37
N LEU A 160 -10.78 -11.31 -3.07
CA LEU A 160 -9.84 -11.10 -1.97
C LEU A 160 -8.68 -12.11 -2.03
N ILE A 161 -8.97 -13.40 -2.13
CA ILE A 161 -7.96 -14.47 -2.20
C ILE A 161 -7.09 -14.31 -3.44
N GLY A 162 -7.67 -14.02 -4.60
CA GLY A 162 -6.92 -13.77 -5.83
C GLY A 162 -5.92 -12.62 -5.67
N ALA A 163 -6.34 -11.52 -5.04
CA ALA A 163 -5.47 -10.38 -4.76
C ALA A 163 -4.38 -10.70 -3.71
N ILE A 164 -4.73 -11.44 -2.65
CA ILE A 164 -3.79 -11.92 -1.63
C ILE A 164 -2.71 -12.78 -2.27
N VAL A 165 -3.07 -13.79 -3.06
CA VAL A 165 -2.13 -14.69 -3.72
C VAL A 165 -1.21 -13.93 -4.67
N ALA A 166 -1.76 -13.06 -5.52
CA ALA A 166 -0.95 -12.23 -6.42
C ALA A 166 0.04 -11.35 -5.65
N THR A 167 -0.42 -10.75 -4.54
CA THR A 167 0.41 -9.93 -3.65
C THR A 167 1.52 -10.74 -2.99
N MET A 168 1.21 -11.94 -2.46
CA MET A 168 2.19 -12.83 -1.84
C MET A 168 3.26 -13.30 -2.83
N VAL A 169 2.88 -13.64 -4.06
CA VAL A 169 3.82 -14.03 -5.12
C VAL A 169 4.81 -12.89 -5.39
N LEU A 170 4.31 -11.65 -5.52
CA LEU A 170 5.15 -10.47 -5.72
C LEU A 170 6.06 -10.19 -4.52
N CYS A 171 5.52 -10.27 -3.29
CA CYS A 171 6.30 -10.11 -2.07
C CYS A 171 7.42 -11.16 -1.97
N ARG A 172 7.13 -12.41 -2.32
CA ARG A 172 8.13 -13.48 -2.36
C ARG A 172 9.23 -13.20 -3.36
N GLN A 173 8.88 -12.76 -4.57
CA GLN A 173 9.86 -12.38 -5.61
C GLN A 173 10.76 -11.23 -5.18
N VAL A 174 10.23 -10.25 -4.42
CA VAL A 174 11.00 -9.14 -3.86
C VAL A 174 11.89 -9.58 -2.69
N ALA A 175 11.46 -10.54 -1.88
CA ALA A 175 12.15 -10.98 -0.68
C ALA A 175 13.23 -12.08 -0.91
N LEU A 176 13.48 -12.48 -2.16
CA LEU A 176 14.48 -13.51 -2.49
C LEU A 176 15.90 -13.07 -2.06
N PRO A 177 16.68 -14.00 -1.46
CA PRO A 177 17.95 -13.71 -0.78
C PRO A 177 19.10 -13.26 -1.69
N ASP A 178 18.99 -13.41 -3.01
CA ASP A 178 20.02 -13.00 -3.98
C ASP A 178 20.10 -11.47 -4.18
N ARG A 179 19.52 -10.69 -3.26
CA ARG A 179 19.47 -9.23 -3.27
C ARG A 179 20.13 -8.67 -2.01
N PRO A 180 21.47 -8.73 -1.89
CA PRO A 180 22.20 -8.14 -0.75
C PRO A 180 21.95 -6.62 -0.62
N ASP A 181 21.49 -5.97 -1.69
CA ASP A 181 21.18 -4.54 -1.74
C ASP A 181 19.87 -4.17 -1.04
N LEU A 182 18.98 -5.13 -0.76
CA LEU A 182 17.74 -4.83 -0.06
C LEU A 182 18.01 -4.76 1.45
N ALA A 183 18.09 -3.54 1.98
CA ALA A 183 18.32 -3.30 3.39
C ALA A 183 17.43 -4.20 4.27
N HIS A 184 18.01 -4.82 5.30
CA HIS A 184 17.35 -5.74 6.23
C HIS A 184 15.97 -5.25 6.72
N ASP A 185 15.84 -3.93 6.89
CA ASP A 185 14.60 -3.25 7.29
C ASP A 185 13.47 -3.38 6.26
N VAL A 186 13.77 -3.29 4.96
CA VAL A 186 12.78 -3.45 3.88
C VAL A 186 12.30 -4.90 3.83
N ARG A 187 13.21 -5.87 3.93
CA ARG A 187 12.85 -7.30 3.97
C ARG A 187 11.91 -7.60 5.15
N ARG A 188 12.21 -7.04 6.32
CA ARG A 188 11.34 -7.15 7.50
C ARG A 188 9.96 -6.53 7.24
N CYS A 189 9.89 -5.35 6.61
CA CYS A 189 8.59 -4.74 6.26
C CYS A 189 7.77 -5.62 5.30
N VAL A 190 8.41 -6.20 4.28
CA VAL A 190 7.75 -7.13 3.35
C VAL A 190 7.24 -8.38 4.07
N LEU A 191 7.98 -8.91 5.04
CA LEU A 191 7.53 -10.06 5.85
C LEU A 191 6.31 -9.71 6.72
N TRP A 192 6.30 -8.56 7.39
CA TRP A 192 5.13 -8.12 8.17
C TRP A 192 3.91 -7.87 7.29
N PHE A 193 4.13 -7.35 6.08
CA PHE A 193 3.07 -7.17 5.11
C PHE A 193 2.53 -8.51 4.59
N ALA A 194 3.41 -9.47 4.28
CA ALA A 194 3.01 -10.82 3.90
C ALA A 194 2.25 -11.53 5.04
N LEU A 195 2.65 -11.30 6.30
CA LEU A 195 1.92 -11.81 7.47
C LEU A 195 0.51 -11.22 7.56
N ALA A 196 0.35 -9.91 7.36
CA ALA A 196 -0.96 -9.26 7.34
C ALA A 196 -1.87 -9.88 6.26
N VAL A 197 -1.35 -9.96 5.04
CA VAL A 197 -2.05 -10.56 3.90
C VAL A 197 -2.37 -12.05 4.15
N GLY A 198 -1.53 -12.78 4.89
CA GLY A 198 -1.81 -14.16 5.30
C GLY A 198 -2.90 -14.28 6.37
N LEU A 199 -3.00 -13.33 7.28
CA LEU A 199 -4.08 -13.26 8.27
C LEU A 199 -5.43 -12.93 7.61
N ASP A 200 -5.43 -12.18 6.51
CA ASP A 200 -6.64 -11.98 5.70
C ASP A 200 -7.14 -13.29 5.07
N LEU A 201 -6.23 -14.19 4.69
CA LEU A 201 -6.59 -15.53 4.20
C LEU A 201 -7.21 -16.38 5.33
N ALA A 202 -6.68 -16.29 6.54
CA ALA A 202 -7.28 -16.94 7.72
C ALA A 202 -8.68 -16.40 8.01
N THR A 203 -8.88 -15.08 7.91
CA THR A 203 -10.18 -14.42 8.03
C THR A 203 -11.19 -14.98 7.02
N ALA A 204 -10.77 -15.10 5.76
CA ALA A 204 -11.59 -15.70 4.71
C ALA A 204 -11.94 -17.16 5.00
N ALA A 205 -10.97 -17.97 5.41
CA ALA A 205 -11.17 -19.37 5.74
C ALA A 205 -12.14 -19.55 6.93
N PHE A 206 -11.99 -18.77 7.99
CA PHE A 206 -12.88 -18.84 9.16
C PHE A 206 -14.31 -18.40 8.84
N THR A 207 -14.47 -17.34 8.02
CA THR A 207 -15.80 -16.87 7.61
C THR A 207 -16.49 -17.85 6.68
N LEU A 208 -15.77 -18.40 5.69
CA LEU A 208 -16.32 -19.43 4.81
C LEU A 208 -16.67 -20.71 5.59
N GLY A 209 -15.85 -21.08 6.58
CA GLY A 209 -16.12 -22.21 7.47
C GLY A 209 -17.39 -22.03 8.29
N SER A 210 -17.61 -20.84 8.87
CA SER A 210 -18.86 -20.56 9.60
C SER A 210 -20.07 -20.57 8.68
N MET A 211 -19.98 -19.97 7.49
CA MET A 211 -21.04 -20.04 6.47
C MET A 211 -21.36 -21.48 6.04
N ALA A 212 -20.33 -22.30 5.82
CA ALA A 212 -20.49 -23.70 5.44
C ALA A 212 -21.22 -24.51 6.51
N SER A 213 -20.99 -24.24 7.81
CA SER A 213 -21.76 -24.86 8.91
C SER A 213 -23.25 -24.60 8.77
N VAL A 214 -23.62 -23.33 8.59
CA VAL A 214 -25.03 -22.91 8.49
C VAL A 214 -25.69 -23.49 7.23
N LEU A 215 -24.96 -23.57 6.12
CA LEU A 215 -25.45 -24.12 4.85
C LEU A 215 -25.63 -25.64 4.88
N ILE A 216 -24.67 -26.37 5.45
CA ILE A 216 -24.62 -27.84 5.38
C ILE A 216 -25.39 -28.47 6.55
N ARG A 217 -25.16 -27.98 7.77
CA ARG A 217 -25.70 -28.56 9.01
C ARG A 217 -26.95 -27.85 9.49
N GLY A 218 -27.18 -26.62 9.01
CA GLY A 218 -28.29 -25.80 9.47
C GLY A 218 -28.12 -25.24 10.89
N ASP A 219 -26.96 -25.43 11.51
CA ASP A 219 -26.64 -24.99 12.87
C ASP A 219 -25.62 -23.84 12.88
N HIS A 220 -25.57 -23.15 14.02
CA HIS A 220 -24.63 -22.07 14.32
C HIS A 220 -23.43 -22.56 15.16
N ALA A 221 -23.13 -23.86 15.10
CA ALA A 221 -22.11 -24.50 15.95
C ALA A 221 -20.71 -23.92 15.73
N LEU A 222 -20.43 -23.38 14.54
CA LEU A 222 -19.15 -22.75 14.18
C LEU A 222 -19.19 -21.22 14.20
N ASP A 223 -20.13 -20.57 14.89
CA ASP A 223 -20.15 -19.11 15.04
C ASP A 223 -18.87 -18.58 15.73
N VAL A 224 -18.21 -19.41 16.55
CA VAL A 224 -16.89 -19.11 17.13
C VAL A 224 -15.82 -18.87 16.05
N LEU A 225 -15.94 -19.47 14.86
CA LEU A 225 -15.05 -19.17 13.74
C LEU A 225 -15.29 -17.75 13.21
N ALA A 226 -16.55 -17.28 13.20
CA ALA A 226 -16.85 -15.90 12.84
C ALA A 226 -16.19 -14.91 13.83
N ASP A 227 -16.20 -15.21 15.13
CA ASP A 227 -15.48 -14.41 16.13
C ASP A 227 -13.95 -14.46 15.91
N ALA A 228 -13.39 -15.64 15.63
CA ALA A 228 -11.96 -15.80 15.33
C ALA A 228 -11.53 -15.04 14.05
N SER A 229 -12.43 -14.91 13.06
CA SER A 229 -12.19 -14.12 11.85
C SER A 229 -11.94 -12.64 12.16
N TRP A 230 -12.63 -12.08 13.18
CA TRP A 230 -12.41 -10.71 13.63
C TRP A 230 -11.08 -10.53 14.32
N VAL A 231 -10.66 -11.51 15.13
CA VAL A 231 -9.33 -11.50 15.75
C VAL A 231 -8.24 -11.53 14.67
N ALA A 232 -8.38 -12.38 13.65
CA ALA A 232 -7.46 -12.42 12.52
C ALA A 232 -7.43 -11.10 11.75
N THR A 233 -8.59 -10.46 11.52
CA THR A 233 -8.70 -9.14 10.88
C THR A 233 -7.98 -8.05 11.68
N ILE A 234 -8.16 -8.02 13.00
CA ILE A 234 -7.49 -7.08 13.90
C ILE A 234 -5.97 -7.26 13.84
N LEU A 235 -5.50 -8.51 13.94
CA LEU A 235 -4.08 -8.83 13.87
C LEU A 235 -3.48 -8.45 12.50
N SER A 236 -4.24 -8.68 11.41
CA SER A 236 -3.87 -8.24 10.06
C SER A 236 -3.69 -6.71 10.01
N GLY A 237 -4.67 -5.96 10.51
CA GLY A 237 -4.61 -4.49 10.57
C GLY A 237 -3.40 -3.98 11.37
N ILE A 238 -3.08 -4.60 12.51
CA ILE A 238 -1.90 -4.26 13.31
C ILE A 238 -0.62 -4.54 12.52
N ALA A 239 -0.50 -5.73 11.92
CA ALA A 239 0.68 -6.12 11.13
C ALA A 239 0.88 -5.19 9.92
N ALA A 240 -0.20 -4.84 9.21
CA ALA A 240 -0.17 -3.89 8.09
C ALA A 240 0.27 -2.49 8.54
N ASN A 241 -0.31 -1.95 9.62
CA ASN A 241 0.06 -0.65 10.17
C ASN A 241 1.53 -0.63 10.63
N GLN A 242 2.02 -1.69 11.25
CA GLN A 242 3.43 -1.81 11.65
C GLN A 242 4.36 -1.86 10.45
N SER A 243 4.02 -2.62 9.40
CA SER A 243 4.81 -2.68 8.16
C SER A 243 4.91 -1.32 7.49
N LEU A 244 3.77 -0.66 7.27
CA LEU A 244 3.70 0.65 6.63
C LEU A 244 4.40 1.72 7.48
N GLY A 245 4.18 1.71 8.80
CA GLY A 245 4.84 2.63 9.72
C GLY A 245 6.37 2.49 9.72
N ARG A 246 6.88 1.26 9.74
CA ARG A 246 8.33 1.00 9.66
C ARG A 246 8.93 1.44 8.34
N MET A 247 8.27 1.17 7.22
CA MET A 247 8.75 1.59 5.91
C MET A 247 8.86 3.13 5.81
N VAL A 248 7.91 3.83 6.41
CA VAL A 248 7.90 5.30 6.50
C VAL A 248 9.06 5.81 7.35
N LEU A 249 9.31 5.20 8.51
CA LEU A 249 10.41 5.59 9.37
C LEU A 249 11.76 5.30 8.71
N ALA A 250 11.90 4.15 8.05
CA ALA A 250 13.11 3.76 7.33
C ALA A 250 13.44 4.74 6.19
N THR A 251 12.46 5.07 5.36
CA THR A 251 12.63 6.06 4.27
C THR A 251 12.99 7.45 4.82
N THR A 252 12.27 7.93 5.83
CA THR A 252 12.58 9.21 6.48
C THR A 252 13.98 9.23 7.09
N ARG A 253 14.42 8.11 7.67
CA ARG A 253 15.77 7.97 8.25
C ARG A 253 16.82 7.99 7.16
N SER A 254 16.62 7.29 6.04
CA SER A 254 17.51 7.33 4.87
C SER A 254 17.64 8.75 4.34
N ASP A 255 16.52 9.42 4.07
CA ASP A 255 16.52 10.80 3.55
C ASP A 255 17.30 11.76 4.47
N ARG A 256 17.15 11.59 5.80
CA ARG A 256 17.90 12.37 6.80
C ARG A 256 19.40 12.07 6.77
N LEU A 257 19.80 10.82 6.58
CA LEU A 257 21.21 10.43 6.48
C LEU A 257 21.81 10.94 5.18
N ASP A 258 21.11 10.82 4.06
CA ASP A 258 21.53 11.32 2.77
C ASP A 258 21.65 12.85 2.79
N CYS A 259 20.70 13.53 3.44
CA CYS A 259 20.83 14.96 3.71
C CYS A 259 22.08 15.31 4.51
N ARG A 260 22.42 14.53 5.54
CA ARG A 260 23.61 14.75 6.37
C ARG A 260 24.90 14.50 5.58
N ARG A 261 24.92 13.51 4.70
CA ARG A 261 26.05 13.16 3.84
C ARG A 261 26.26 14.17 2.72
N LEU A 262 25.19 14.74 2.17
CA LEU A 262 25.24 15.74 1.12
C LEU A 262 25.54 17.15 1.65
N LYS A 263 25.23 17.41 2.93
CA LYS A 263 25.43 18.72 3.57
C LYS A 263 26.85 19.29 3.41
N PRO A 264 27.96 18.55 3.59
CA PRO A 264 29.32 19.08 3.42
C PRO A 264 29.61 19.55 1.98
N LEU A 265 29.21 18.76 0.99
CA LEU A 265 29.37 19.12 -0.42
C LEU A 265 28.54 20.35 -0.77
N TRP A 266 27.28 20.35 -0.30
CA TRP A 266 26.39 21.49 -0.46
C TRP A 266 26.96 22.74 0.21
N THR A 267 27.55 22.65 1.41
CA THR A 267 28.20 23.81 2.06
C THR A 267 29.42 24.33 1.32
N LEU A 268 30.20 23.46 0.66
CA LEU A 268 31.35 23.88 -0.15
C LEU A 268 30.89 24.64 -1.40
N VAL A 269 29.94 24.06 -2.13
CA VAL A 269 29.38 24.67 -3.34
C VAL A 269 28.65 25.97 -3.04
N THR A 270 27.99 26.05 -1.88
CA THR A 270 27.24 27.26 -1.49
C THR A 270 28.11 28.41 -1.00
N ALA A 271 29.28 28.12 -0.44
CA ALA A 271 30.24 29.14 -0.04
C ALA A 271 30.77 29.94 -1.24
N ASP A 272 30.99 29.28 -2.37
CA ASP A 272 31.61 29.91 -3.56
C ASP A 272 30.62 30.69 -4.44
N ALA A 273 29.31 30.39 -4.37
CA ALA A 273 28.30 31.01 -5.26
C ALA A 273 27.00 31.43 -4.55
N PRO A 274 27.03 32.23 -3.47
CA PRO A 274 25.89 32.48 -2.58
C PRO A 274 24.63 33.03 -3.27
N HIS A 275 24.78 33.68 -4.43
CA HIS A 275 23.69 34.26 -5.21
C HIS A 275 22.77 33.23 -5.90
N LEU A 276 23.20 31.96 -6.00
CA LEU A 276 22.41 30.88 -6.61
C LEU A 276 21.41 30.24 -5.64
N PHE A 277 21.38 30.64 -4.36
CA PHE A 277 20.63 29.93 -3.32
C PHE A 277 19.49 30.76 -2.72
N ILE A 278 18.30 30.17 -2.67
CA ILE A 278 17.11 30.76 -2.02
C ILE A 278 17.05 30.26 -0.57
N PRO A 279 17.07 31.12 0.46
CA PRO A 279 16.97 30.67 1.86
C PRO A 279 15.69 29.87 2.09
N THR A 280 15.83 28.68 2.68
CA THR A 280 14.70 27.76 2.92
C THR A 280 14.27 27.72 4.37
N VAL A 281 12.98 27.48 4.57
CA VAL A 281 12.41 27.18 5.87
C VAL A 281 12.78 25.73 6.24
N TRP A 282 13.91 25.59 6.92
CA TRP A 282 14.54 24.37 7.50
C TRP A 282 13.64 23.27 8.10
N TRP A 283 12.40 23.57 8.50
CA TRP A 283 11.50 22.59 9.15
C TRP A 283 10.65 21.76 8.17
N ARG A 284 10.56 22.14 6.89
CA ARG A 284 9.63 21.51 5.94
C ARG A 284 10.32 20.45 5.07
N ASP A 285 10.23 19.21 5.54
CA ASP A 285 10.40 17.96 4.76
C ASP A 285 11.84 17.60 4.33
N SER A 286 12.35 16.46 4.83
CA SER A 286 13.72 16.00 4.54
C SER A 286 13.96 15.70 3.06
N ARG A 287 12.92 15.28 2.33
CA ARG A 287 13.09 14.89 0.93
C ARG A 287 13.13 16.07 -0.02
N ILE A 288 12.28 17.09 0.18
CA ILE A 288 12.38 18.37 -0.55
C ILE A 288 13.77 18.98 -0.32
N ARG A 289 14.26 18.91 0.92
CA ARG A 289 15.61 19.36 1.26
C ARG A 289 16.67 18.56 0.51
N LEU A 290 16.54 17.24 0.41
CA LEU A 290 17.49 16.39 -0.31
C LEU A 290 17.51 16.71 -1.81
N ASP A 291 16.34 16.70 -2.47
CA ASP A 291 16.21 16.97 -3.91
C ASP A 291 16.80 18.34 -4.26
N ARG A 292 16.52 19.32 -3.41
CA ARG A 292 17.04 20.67 -3.56
C ARG A 292 18.56 20.73 -3.36
N MET A 293 19.09 20.15 -2.29
CA MET A 293 20.54 20.10 -2.09
C MET A 293 21.24 19.39 -3.24
N MET A 294 20.63 18.36 -3.84
CA MET A 294 21.16 17.69 -5.03
C MET A 294 21.17 18.63 -6.24
N LEU A 295 20.06 19.31 -6.53
CA LEU A 295 19.97 20.27 -7.63
C LEU A 295 20.98 21.42 -7.47
N GLU A 296 21.04 22.02 -6.28
CA GLU A 296 21.96 23.10 -5.94
C GLU A 296 23.43 22.65 -6.03
N THR A 297 23.75 21.43 -5.60
CA THR A 297 25.10 20.86 -5.76
C THR A 297 25.43 20.63 -7.24
N LEU A 298 24.48 20.14 -8.05
CA LEU A 298 24.68 19.91 -9.48
C LEU A 298 24.84 21.22 -10.26
N ASP A 299 24.04 22.24 -9.95
CA ASP A 299 24.12 23.54 -10.62
C ASP A 299 25.42 24.26 -10.27
N GLY A 300 25.85 24.22 -9.01
CA GLY A 300 27.16 24.76 -8.64
C GLY A 300 28.34 23.95 -9.21
N ALA A 301 28.21 22.62 -9.32
CA ALA A 301 29.22 21.82 -10.03
C ALA A 301 29.31 22.21 -11.52
N ARG A 302 28.17 22.51 -12.17
CA ARG A 302 28.13 23.00 -13.55
C ARG A 302 28.68 24.42 -13.71
N SER A 303 28.53 25.29 -12.71
CA SER A 303 29.13 26.63 -12.77
C SER A 303 30.65 26.60 -12.59
N VAL A 304 31.16 25.62 -11.82
CA VAL A 304 32.59 25.42 -11.60
C VAL A 304 33.24 24.68 -12.77
N GLN A 305 32.52 23.79 -13.48
CA GLN A 305 32.99 23.26 -14.76
C GLN A 305 32.89 24.37 -15.81
N PRO A 306 34.01 25.03 -16.17
CA PRO A 306 33.98 26.02 -17.23
C PRO A 306 33.56 25.26 -18.48
N ALA A 307 32.60 25.80 -19.23
CA ALA A 307 32.12 25.23 -20.48
C ALA A 307 33.28 24.53 -21.19
N ALA A 308 33.14 23.23 -21.48
CA ALA A 308 33.98 22.56 -22.44
C ALA A 308 33.85 23.35 -23.74
N SER A 309 34.69 24.36 -23.91
CA SER A 309 34.54 25.37 -24.94
C SER A 309 34.62 24.65 -26.29
N PRO A 310 33.63 24.80 -27.18
CA PRO A 310 33.75 24.33 -28.57
C PRO A 310 34.97 24.96 -29.30
N GLY A 311 35.54 26.03 -28.74
CA GLY A 311 36.71 26.74 -29.27
C GLY A 311 38.09 26.15 -28.92
N ARG A 312 38.20 24.97 -28.31
CA ARG A 312 39.53 24.32 -28.07
C ARG A 312 39.78 23.06 -28.91
N ALA A 313 38.96 22.82 -29.94
CA ALA A 313 39.16 21.75 -30.92
C ALA A 313 39.89 22.21 -32.20
N SER A 314 40.33 23.47 -32.30
CA SER A 314 40.95 24.01 -33.51
C SER A 314 42.47 24.27 -33.43
N ALA A 315 43.18 23.71 -32.44
CA ALA A 315 44.64 23.84 -32.39
C ALA A 315 45.34 22.65 -31.71
N SER A 316 45.41 21.52 -32.41
CA SER A 316 46.67 20.74 -32.55
C SER A 316 46.44 19.52 -33.45
N PRO A 317 47.04 19.45 -34.65
CA PRO A 317 47.15 18.22 -35.41
C PRO A 317 48.32 17.40 -34.84
N VAL A 318 48.10 16.74 -33.70
CA VAL A 318 49.02 15.68 -33.25
C VAL A 318 48.34 14.37 -33.56
N ALA A 319 48.84 13.70 -34.59
CA ALA A 319 48.47 12.34 -34.94
C ALA A 319 48.80 11.41 -33.76
N VAL A 320 47.77 11.00 -33.02
CA VAL A 320 47.88 9.95 -32.01
C VAL A 320 47.58 8.59 -32.68
N PRO A 321 48.41 7.56 -32.46
CA PRO A 321 48.28 6.27 -33.14
C PRO A 321 46.98 5.56 -32.74
N ARG A 322 46.33 4.94 -33.72
CA ARG A 322 45.23 3.99 -33.53
C ARG A 322 45.69 2.84 -32.62
N PHE A 323 45.31 2.88 -31.35
CA PHE A 323 45.29 1.70 -30.50
C PHE A 323 43.95 0.97 -30.69
N GLY A 324 44.04 -0.31 -31.06
CA GLY A 324 42.93 -1.16 -31.42
C GLY A 324 41.91 -1.31 -30.29
N PHE A 325 40.64 -1.16 -30.67
CA PHE A 325 39.50 -1.51 -29.85
C PHE A 325 39.51 -3.01 -29.52
N PHE A 326 39.82 -3.34 -28.27
CA PHE A 326 39.55 -4.66 -27.70
C PHE A 326 38.06 -4.73 -27.37
N THR A 327 37.30 -5.44 -28.20
CA THR A 327 35.90 -5.79 -27.94
C THR A 327 35.85 -6.85 -26.84
N SER A 328 35.59 -6.45 -25.59
CA SER A 328 35.25 -7.39 -24.52
C SER A 328 33.76 -7.68 -24.52
N ARG A 329 33.42 -8.92 -24.91
CA ARG A 329 32.10 -9.54 -24.78
C ARG A 329 31.73 -9.65 -23.30
N TYR A 330 30.71 -8.92 -22.85
CA TYR A 330 29.97 -9.32 -21.64
C TYR A 330 28.93 -10.36 -22.02
N LYS A 331 29.23 -11.62 -21.70
CA LYS A 331 28.28 -12.73 -21.69
C LYS A 331 27.36 -12.58 -20.48
N SER A 332 26.06 -12.62 -20.76
CA SER A 332 24.99 -12.85 -19.80
C SER A 332 25.05 -14.28 -19.26
N HIS A 333 25.07 -14.42 -17.95
CA HIS A 333 24.54 -15.57 -17.22
C HIS A 333 23.29 -15.11 -16.47
#